data_AF-A0A240UK21-F1
#
_entry.id   AF-A0A240UK21-F1
#
_cell.length_a   1.000
_cell.length_b   1.000
_cell.length_c   1.000
_cell.angle_alpha   90.00
_cell.angle_beta   90.00
_cell.angle_gamma   90.00
#
_symmetry.space_group_name_H-M   'P 1'
#
loop_
_entity.id
_entity.type
_entity.pdbx_description
1 polymer ?
#
loop_
_entity_poly.entity_id
_entity_poly.type
_entity_poly.pdbx_seq_one_letter_code
_entity_poly.pdbx_strand_id
1 'polypeptide(L)' 'MVAKIEEAAGRALRDPAVKAALEAQGLEPAPSTPAALQALMQEDMARWSKVIKDTGARAD' A
#
# COMPACT_ATOMS: atom_id res chain seq x y z
N MET A 1 -4.80 -4.28 -19.09
CA MET A 1 -5.44 -4.96 -17.93
C MET A 1 -5.07 -4.27 -16.63
N VAL A 2 -3.78 -4.03 -16.35
CA VAL A 2 -3.29 -3.33 -15.14
C VAL A 2 -4.02 -1.99 -14.88
N ALA A 3 -4.12 -1.10 -15.88
CA ALA A 3 -4.82 0.18 -15.74
C ALA A 3 -6.29 0.06 -15.28
N LYS A 4 -6.99 -1.00 -15.68
CA LYS A 4 -8.39 -1.23 -15.29
C LYS A 4 -8.49 -1.66 -13.81
N ILE A 5 -7.50 -2.41 -13.32
CA ILE A 5 -7.42 -2.83 -11.92
C ILE A 5 -7.11 -1.62 -11.04
N GLU A 6 -6.15 -0.80 -11.46
CA GLU A 6 -5.74 0.42 -10.76
C GLU A 6 -6.92 1.39 -10.59
N GLU A 7 -7.67 1.62 -11.67
CA GLU A 7 -8.86 2.47 -11.63
C GLU A 7 -9.95 1.88 -10.73
N ALA A 8 -10.22 0.57 -10.83
CA ALA A 8 -11.23 -0.09 -10.00
C ALA A 8 -10.87 -0.05 -8.50
N ALA A 9 -9.61 -0.30 -8.16
CA ALA A 9 -9.11 -0.23 -6.79
C ALA A 9 -9.22 1.19 -6.23
N GLY A 10 -8.81 2.20 -7.01
CA GLY A 10 -8.94 3.60 -6.62
C GLY A 10 -10.39 4.05 -6.42
N ARG A 11 -11.33 3.53 -7.22
CA ARG A 11 -12.78 3.77 -7.00
C ARG A 11 -13.28 3.08 -5.73
N ALA A 12 -12.92 1.81 -5.51
CA ALA A 12 -13.34 1.06 -4.33
C ALA A 12 -12.85 1.72 -3.03
N LEU A 13 -11.59 2.16 -2.98
CA LEU A 13 -11.04 2.84 -1.79
C LEU A 13 -11.67 4.21 -1.51
N ARG A 14 -12.38 4.81 -2.48
CA ARG A 14 -13.14 6.07 -2.31
C ARG A 14 -14.62 5.83 -2.03
N ASP A 15 -15.10 4.59 -2.13
CA ASP A 15 -16.48 4.25 -1.82
C ASP A 15 -16.72 4.44 -0.31
N PRO A 16 -17.74 5.21 0.11
CA PRO A 16 -18.00 5.49 1.52
C PRO A 16 -18.24 4.23 2.37
N ALA A 17 -18.88 3.20 1.82
CA ALA A 17 -19.14 1.97 2.55
C ALA A 17 -17.85 1.16 2.74
N VAL A 18 -16.99 1.12 1.71
CA VAL A 18 -15.66 0.49 1.81
C VAL A 18 -14.78 1.25 2.81
N LYS A 19 -14.77 2.58 2.74
CA LYS A 19 -14.04 3.44 3.69
C LYS A 19 -14.47 3.16 5.13
N ALA A 20 -15.77 3.19 5.41
CA ALA A 20 -16.30 2.92 6.75
C ALA A 20 -15.93 1.51 7.24
N ALA A 21 -15.95 0.50 6.35
CA ALA A 21 -15.59 -0.86 6.70
C ALA A 21 -14.09 -1.03 7.03
N LEU A 22 -13.22 -0.29 6.35
CA LEU A 22 -11.78 -0.26 6.65
C LEU A 22 -11.51 0.48 7.97
N GLU A 23 -12.14 1.65 8.15
CA GLU A 23 -12.02 2.44 9.39
C GLU A 23 -12.51 1.67 10.62
N ALA A 24 -13.59 0.89 10.50
CA ALA A 24 -14.09 0.01 11.56
C ALA A 24 -13.09 -1.08 11.98
N GLN A 25 -12.13 -1.43 11.11
CA GLN A 25 -11.04 -2.37 11.38
C GLN A 25 -9.76 -1.66 11.85
N GLY A 26 -9.80 -0.34 12.04
CA GLY A 26 -8.63 0.48 12.39
C GLY A 26 -7.68 0.74 11.22
N LEU A 27 -8.15 0.56 9.98
CA LEU A 27 -7.36 0.81 8.77
C LEU A 27 -7.72 2.18 8.19
N GLU A 28 -6.70 2.91 7.73
CA GLU A 28 -6.88 4.15 6.98
C GLU A 28 -6.83 3.87 5.47
N PRO A 29 -7.89 4.17 4.70
CA PRO A 29 -7.87 3.98 3.26
C PRO A 29 -6.87 4.94 2.60
N ALA A 30 -5.96 4.38 1.80
CA ALA A 30 -4.94 5.14 1.08
C ALA A 30 -5.12 5.00 -0.45
N PRO A 31 -6.13 5.64 -1.07
CA PRO A 31 -6.26 5.64 -2.52
C PRO A 31 -5.09 6.42 -3.15
N SER A 32 -4.30 5.77 -3.98
CA SER A 32 -3.14 6.37 -4.65
C SER A 32 -3.22 6.28 -6.17
N THR A 33 -2.25 6.89 -6.85
CA THR A 33 -1.96 6.58 -8.25
C THR A 33 -1.05 5.35 -8.34
N PRO A 34 -0.96 4.69 -9.50
CA PRO A 34 -0.02 3.59 -9.72
C PRO A 34 1.44 3.99 -9.51
N ALA A 35 1.81 5.17 -10.01
CA ALA A 35 3.16 5.71 -9.86
C ALA A 35 3.50 6.00 -8.39
N ALA A 36 2.54 6.52 -7.61
CA ALA A 36 2.74 6.75 -6.18
C ALA A 36 2.91 5.44 -5.41
N LEU A 37 2.13 4.40 -5.74
CA LEU A 37 2.29 3.08 -5.14
C LEU A 37 3.66 2.47 -5.49
N GLN A 38 4.07 2.56 -6.75
CA GLN A 38 5.39 2.07 -7.18
C GLN A 38 6.53 2.80 -6.46
N ALA A 39 6.43 4.12 -6.30
CA ALA A 39 7.43 4.90 -5.57
C ALA A 39 7.53 4.47 -4.10
N LEU A 40 6.38 4.30 -3.42
CA LEU A 40 6.33 3.80 -2.04
C LEU A 40 7.02 2.43 -1.91
N MET A 41 6.71 1.51 -2.83
CA MET A 41 7.33 0.18 -2.82
C MET A 41 8.85 0.25 -2.96
N GLN A 42 9.38 1.11 -3.84
CA GLN A 42 10.83 1.27 -4.01
C GLN A 42 11.48 1.90 -2.77
N GLU A 43 10.84 2.89 -2.16
CA GLU A 43 11.31 3.52 -0.92
C GLU A 43 11.35 2.50 0.23
N ASP A 44 10.27 1.74 0.41
CA ASP A 44 10.18 0.70 1.43
C ASP A 44 11.21 -0.40 1.21
N MET A 45 11.40 -0.87 -0.01
CA MET A 45 12.43 -1.85 -0.33
C MET A 45 13.81 -1.34 0.07
N ALA A 46 14.16 -0.09 -0.27
CA ALA A 46 15.46 0.48 0.08
C ALA A 46 15.63 0.61 1.61
N ARG A 47 14.62 1.17 2.28
CA ARG A 47 14.61 1.39 3.73
C ARG A 47 14.73 0.08 4.49
N TRP A 48 13.88 -0.90 4.20
CA TRP A 48 13.84 -2.14 4.95
C TRP A 48 14.99 -3.07 4.60
N SER A 49 15.51 -3.05 3.37
CA SER A 49 16.74 -3.77 3.01
C SER A 49 17.94 -3.29 3.84
N LYS A 50 18.02 -1.98 4.12
CA LYS A 50 19.05 -1.44 5.00
C LYS A 50 18.87 -1.93 6.44
N VAL A 51 17.65 -1.82 6.99
CA VAL A 51 17.37 -2.27 8.36
C VAL A 51 17.71 -3.76 8.55
N ILE A 52 17.34 -4.61 7.60
CA ILE A 52 17.65 -6.06 7.64
C ILE A 52 19.16 -6.30 7.70
N LYS A 53 19.93 -5.63 6.83
CA LYS A 53 21.39 -5.76 6.80
C LYS A 53 22.05 -5.25 8.08
N ASP A 54 21.55 -4.12 8.61
CA ASP A 54 22.12 -3.48 9.78
C ASP A 54 21.82 -4.27 11.07
N THR A 55 20.65 -4.91 11.17
CA THR A 55 20.20 -5.60 12.39
C THR A 55 20.43 -7.11 12.37
N GLY A 56 20.64 -7.70 11.18
CA GLY A 56 20.68 -9.15 11.01
C GLY A 56 19.32 -9.84 11.13
N ALA A 57 18.22 -9.08 11.11
CA ALA A 57 16.86 -9.61 11.16
C ALA A 57 16.61 -10.67 10.07
N ARG A 58 15.88 -11.73 10.41
CA ARG A 58 15.49 -12.80 9.50
C ARG A 58 14.02 -13.13 9.71
N ALA A 59 13.32 -13.48 8.63
CA ALA A 59 12.06 -14.20 8.72
C ALA A 59 12.39 -15.68 8.94
N ASP A 60 11.77 -16.28 9.94
CA ASP A 60 11.81 -17.71 10.25
C ASP A 60 10.98 -18.56 9.27
#